data_AF-A0A7G2ME71-F1
#
_entry.id   AF-A0A7G2ME71-F1
#
_cell.length_a   1.000
_cell.length_b   1.000
_cell.length_c   1.000
_cell.angle_alpha   90.00
_cell.angle_beta   90.00
_cell.angle_gamma   90.00
#
_symmetry.space_group_name_H-M   'P 1'
#
loop_
_entity.id
_entity.type
_entity.pdbx_description
1 polymer ?
#
loop_
_entity_poly.entity_id
_entity_poly.type
_entity_poly.pdbx_seq_one_letter_code
_entity_poly.pdbx_strand_id
1 'polypeptide(L)'
;MEKNLFREVYKQVCGLALKDCPPSSLSGLLHGYLSVYSMVRVYPWLEDEYGSLWDIHDRIREIARVIQELLKDKDIQVDTRAGYVVDLMDAYLLYSDLKFLDTALDAAYEILIPKGSDKIVLPCRTPNICRLLCNCYYFTGDVECGMLAKNLVTETLGVSRKFSCMELGDWWWAIRAYESVIGEMDVFIEEKERLAGGRMRLGVSVEQIEDEKIEDFQQNGSDVCLIAKAFDILARREFAVCNEFYSKIE
;
A
#
# COMPACT_ATOMS: atom_id res chain seq x y z
N MET A 1 18.01 -3.30 17.58
CA MET A 1 17.78 -1.88 17.95
C MET A 1 16.41 -1.41 17.43
N GLU A 2 15.98 -1.86 16.24
CA GLU A 2 14.66 -1.57 15.65
C GLU A 2 13.44 -2.10 16.42
N LYS A 3 13.50 -3.28 17.08
CA LYS A 3 12.37 -3.81 17.87
C LYS A 3 11.83 -2.84 18.93
N ASN A 4 12.70 -2.03 19.53
CA ASN A 4 12.26 -1.01 20.49
C ASN A 4 11.61 0.18 19.79
N LEU A 5 12.13 0.57 18.62
CA LEU A 5 11.61 1.69 17.83
C LEU A 5 10.20 1.40 17.32
N PHE A 6 9.95 0.20 16.78
CA PHE A 6 8.62 -0.16 16.30
C PHE A 6 7.57 -0.12 17.42
N ARG A 7 7.89 -0.67 18.60
CA ARG A 7 7.00 -0.61 19.77
C ARG A 7 6.70 0.82 20.21
N GLU A 8 7.68 1.71 20.15
CA GLU A 8 7.50 3.13 20.47
C GLU A 8 6.57 3.82 19.47
N VAL A 9 6.81 3.62 18.17
CA VAL A 9 5.96 4.16 17.10
C VAL A 9 4.54 3.59 17.19
N TYR A 10 4.40 2.29 17.45
CA TYR A 10 3.09 1.66 17.60
C TYR A 10 2.27 2.30 18.73
N LYS A 11 2.90 2.52 19.90
CA LYS A 11 2.25 3.22 21.02
C LYS A 11 1.84 4.66 20.65
N GLN A 12 2.66 5.36 19.88
CA GLN A 12 2.31 6.71 19.42
C GLN A 12 1.09 6.70 18.50
N VAL A 13 1.05 5.83 17.49
CA VAL A 13 -0.08 5.77 16.54
C VAL A 13 -1.39 5.30 17.17
N CYS A 14 -1.32 4.43 18.19
CA CYS A 14 -2.47 4.05 19.00
C CYS A 14 -3.10 5.24 19.73
N GLY A 15 -2.30 6.23 20.13
CA GLY A 15 -2.77 7.43 20.83
C GLY A 15 -3.32 8.53 19.92
N LEU A 16 -3.19 8.39 18.59
CA LEU A 16 -3.61 9.45 17.65
C LEU A 16 -5.13 9.53 17.55
N ALA A 17 -5.66 10.76 17.56
CA ALA A 17 -7.04 11.01 17.18
C ALA A 17 -7.11 11.18 15.66
N LEU A 18 -7.78 10.26 14.95
CA LEU A 18 -7.81 10.25 13.48
C LEU A 18 -8.38 11.53 12.86
N LYS A 19 -9.29 12.20 13.56
CA LYS A 19 -9.87 13.50 13.14
C LYS A 19 -8.82 14.62 13.05
N ASP A 20 -7.73 14.50 13.79
CA ASP A 20 -6.66 15.49 13.86
C ASP A 20 -5.47 15.11 12.95
N CYS A 21 -5.54 13.93 12.31
CA CYS A 21 -4.53 13.47 11.37
C CYS A 21 -4.72 14.16 10.00
N PRO A 22 -3.63 14.63 9.37
CA PRO A 22 -3.71 15.16 8.01
C PRO A 22 -4.07 14.03 7.01
N PRO A 23 -4.81 14.32 5.92
CA PRO A 23 -5.17 13.33 4.91
C PRO A 23 -3.97 12.57 4.32
N SER A 24 -2.80 13.21 4.27
CA SER A 24 -1.55 12.63 3.77
C SER A 24 -0.94 11.55 4.66
N SER A 25 -1.34 11.46 5.94
CA SER A 25 -0.84 10.42 6.86
C SER A 25 -1.70 9.15 6.88
N LEU A 26 -2.94 9.22 6.38
CA LEU A 26 -3.92 8.14 6.51
C LEU A 26 -3.47 6.85 5.83
N SER A 27 -2.88 6.94 4.63
CA SER A 27 -2.38 5.77 3.90
C SER A 27 -1.30 5.04 4.69
N GLY A 28 -0.30 5.77 5.22
CA GLY A 28 0.77 5.18 6.05
C GLY A 28 0.24 4.55 7.33
N LEU A 29 -0.74 5.19 7.99
CA LEU A 29 -1.41 4.60 9.16
C LEU A 29 -2.15 3.31 8.81
N LEU A 30 -2.91 3.32 7.71
CA LEU A 30 -3.66 2.15 7.25
C LEU A 30 -2.73 0.96 6.98
N HIS A 31 -1.70 1.16 6.15
CA HIS A 31 -0.77 0.09 5.75
C HIS A 31 0.06 -0.43 6.92
N GLY A 32 0.42 0.43 7.87
CA GLY A 32 1.03 0.00 9.14
C GLY A 32 0.10 -0.91 9.92
N TYR A 33 -1.17 -0.52 10.12
CA TYR A 33 -2.13 -1.35 10.85
C TYR A 33 -2.49 -2.65 10.10
N LEU A 34 -2.59 -2.64 8.77
CA LEU A 34 -2.76 -3.86 7.96
C LEU A 34 -1.60 -4.84 8.18
N SER A 35 -0.38 -4.33 8.31
CA SER A 35 0.80 -5.14 8.61
C SER A 35 0.74 -5.72 10.02
N VAL A 36 0.35 -4.93 11.03
CA VAL A 36 0.14 -5.41 12.41
C VAL A 36 -0.98 -6.45 12.47
N TYR A 37 -2.11 -6.21 11.80
CA TYR A 37 -3.22 -7.14 11.71
C TYR A 37 -2.77 -8.48 11.12
N SER A 38 -2.03 -8.45 10.02
CA SER A 38 -1.49 -9.65 9.38
C SER A 38 -0.53 -10.40 10.29
N MET A 39 0.36 -9.68 10.98
CA MET A 39 1.30 -10.26 11.93
C MET A 39 0.59 -10.94 13.10
N VAL A 40 -0.36 -10.27 13.76
CA VAL A 40 -1.12 -10.83 14.89
C VAL A 40 -2.02 -11.98 14.45
N ARG A 41 -2.59 -11.91 13.24
CA ARG A 41 -3.39 -13.01 12.67
C ARG A 41 -2.56 -14.28 12.47
N VAL A 42 -1.30 -14.15 12.03
CA VAL A 42 -0.39 -15.30 11.84
C VAL A 42 0.21 -15.76 13.17
N TYR A 43 0.48 -14.83 14.09
CA TYR A 43 1.12 -15.08 15.39
C TYR A 43 0.23 -14.58 16.55
N PRO A 44 -0.84 -15.31 16.93
CA PRO A 44 -1.85 -14.83 17.87
C PRO A 44 -1.33 -14.50 19.27
N TRP A 45 -0.22 -15.08 19.70
CA TRP A 45 0.41 -14.74 20.99
C TRP A 45 0.97 -13.31 21.03
N LEU A 46 1.06 -12.62 19.90
CA LEU A 46 1.43 -11.21 19.83
C LEU A 46 0.27 -10.26 20.19
N GLU A 47 -0.95 -10.77 20.43
CA GLU A 47 -2.06 -9.96 20.95
C GLU A 47 -1.73 -9.29 22.29
N ASP A 48 -0.93 -9.94 23.15
CA ASP A 48 -0.46 -9.39 24.43
C ASP A 48 0.40 -8.12 24.24
N GLU A 49 1.00 -7.96 23.07
CA GLU A 49 1.91 -6.87 22.76
C GLU A 49 1.25 -5.77 21.92
N TYR A 50 0.47 -6.17 20.91
CA TYR A 50 -0.10 -5.26 19.92
C TYR A 50 -1.61 -5.03 20.07
N GLY A 51 -2.26 -5.70 21.01
CA GLY A 51 -3.71 -5.64 21.20
C GLY A 51 -4.44 -6.73 20.42
N SER A 52 -5.74 -6.88 20.70
CA SER A 52 -6.53 -7.95 20.09
C SER A 52 -6.67 -7.74 18.58
N LEU A 53 -6.83 -8.85 17.85
CA LEU A 53 -7.08 -8.79 16.40
C LEU A 53 -8.29 -7.91 16.05
N TRP A 54 -9.31 -7.89 16.93
CA TRP A 54 -10.50 -7.06 16.76
C TRP A 54 -10.25 -5.57 16.94
N ASP A 55 -9.44 -5.17 17.92
CA ASP A 55 -9.12 -3.75 18.14
C ASP A 55 -8.33 -3.18 16.96
N ILE A 56 -7.38 -3.97 16.43
CA ILE A 56 -6.61 -3.61 15.25
C ILE A 56 -7.52 -3.51 14.02
N HIS A 57 -8.44 -4.47 13.84
CA HIS A 57 -9.41 -4.43 12.75
C HIS A 57 -10.31 -3.22 12.83
N ASP A 58 -10.87 -2.90 13.99
CA ASP A 58 -11.76 -1.74 14.12
C ASP A 58 -11.01 -0.45 13.82
N ARG A 59 -9.74 -0.34 14.23
CA ARG A 59 -8.87 0.79 13.89
C ARG A 59 -8.66 0.96 12.38
N ILE A 60 -8.46 -0.14 11.65
CA ILE A 60 -8.38 -0.14 10.18
C ILE A 60 -9.69 0.39 9.59
N ARG A 61 -10.84 -0.05 10.12
CA ARG A 61 -12.16 0.41 9.67
C ARG A 61 -12.40 1.89 9.98
N GLU A 62 -11.93 2.40 11.11
CA GLU A 62 -11.99 3.83 11.41
C GLU A 62 -11.23 4.65 10.36
N ILE A 63 -10.00 4.25 10.02
CA ILE A 63 -9.21 4.92 8.98
C ILE A 63 -9.91 4.83 7.62
N ALA A 64 -10.42 3.66 7.25
CA ALA A 64 -11.16 3.43 6.01
C ALA A 64 -12.39 4.34 5.89
N ARG A 65 -13.13 4.58 6.98
CA ARG A 65 -14.26 5.53 6.99
C ARG A 65 -13.81 6.97 6.69
N VAL A 66 -12.67 7.40 7.25
CA VAL A 66 -12.13 8.74 6.97
C VAL A 66 -11.72 8.85 5.49
N ILE A 67 -11.04 7.82 4.95
CA ILE A 67 -10.67 7.76 3.53
C ILE A 67 -11.91 7.79 2.63
N GLN A 68 -12.95 7.03 2.97
CA GLN A 68 -14.21 7.00 2.24
C GLN A 68 -14.88 8.39 2.18
N GLU A 69 -14.83 9.17 3.26
CA GLU A 69 -15.33 10.54 3.26
C GLU A 69 -14.50 11.46 2.36
N LEU A 70 -13.17 11.31 2.35
CA LEU A 70 -12.28 12.09 1.45
C LEU A 70 -12.57 11.82 -0.03
N LEU A 71 -12.96 10.59 -0.41
CA LEU A 71 -13.29 10.24 -1.80
C LEU A 71 -14.50 10.99 -2.37
N LYS A 72 -15.33 11.60 -1.51
CA LYS A 72 -16.46 12.45 -1.94
C LYS A 72 -15.98 13.79 -2.48
N ASP A 73 -14.80 14.25 -2.07
CA ASP A 73 -14.20 15.48 -2.56
C ASP A 73 -13.59 15.24 -3.96
N LYS A 74 -14.20 15.88 -4.97
CA LYS A 74 -13.78 15.76 -6.37
C LYS A 74 -12.67 16.75 -6.75
N ASP A 75 -12.33 17.69 -5.86
CA ASP A 75 -11.25 18.66 -6.06
C ASP A 75 -9.86 18.04 -5.75
N ILE A 76 -9.84 16.91 -5.03
CA ILE A 76 -8.61 16.13 -4.83
C ILE A 76 -8.10 15.62 -6.18
N GLN A 77 -6.78 15.73 -6.38
CA GLN A 77 -6.12 15.27 -7.60
C GLN A 77 -6.41 13.79 -7.87
N VAL A 78 -6.61 13.45 -9.15
CA VAL A 78 -6.99 12.09 -9.59
C VAL A 78 -6.02 11.02 -9.07
N ASP A 79 -4.72 11.30 -9.08
CA ASP A 79 -3.71 10.36 -8.58
C ASP A 79 -3.84 10.08 -7.07
N THR A 80 -4.06 11.13 -6.28
CA THR A 80 -4.30 10.99 -4.83
C THR A 80 -5.60 10.24 -4.55
N ARG A 81 -6.67 10.55 -5.31
CA ARG A 81 -7.94 9.81 -5.22
C ARG A 81 -7.75 8.34 -5.55
N ALA A 82 -6.97 8.00 -6.59
CA ALA A 82 -6.65 6.62 -6.92
C ALA A 82 -5.95 5.89 -5.77
N GLY A 83 -5.00 6.56 -5.10
CA GLY A 83 -4.36 6.04 -3.89
C GLY A 83 -5.38 5.73 -2.78
N TYR A 84 -6.29 6.67 -2.48
CA TYR A 84 -7.35 6.46 -1.50
C TYR A 84 -8.33 5.35 -1.87
N VAL A 85 -8.64 5.18 -3.15
CA VAL A 85 -9.48 4.06 -3.61
C VAL A 85 -8.77 2.74 -3.36
N VAL A 86 -7.48 2.63 -3.69
CA VAL A 86 -6.69 1.43 -3.42
C VAL A 86 -6.62 1.14 -1.93
N ASP A 87 -6.35 2.15 -1.11
CA ASP A 87 -6.32 2.02 0.35
C ASP A 87 -7.67 1.49 0.88
N LEU A 88 -8.79 1.96 0.34
CA LEU A 88 -10.12 1.47 0.72
C LEU A 88 -10.38 0.02 0.30
N MET A 89 -9.80 -0.43 -0.83
CA MET A 89 -9.81 -1.84 -1.25
C MET A 89 -8.93 -2.70 -0.34
N ASP A 90 -7.74 -2.22 0.02
CA ASP A 90 -6.78 -2.92 0.90
C ASP A 90 -7.35 -3.09 2.33
N ALA A 91 -8.29 -2.23 2.75
CA ALA A 91 -9.02 -2.35 4.02
C ALA A 91 -10.05 -3.50 4.07
N TYR A 92 -10.31 -4.19 2.94
CA TYR A 92 -11.20 -5.34 2.90
C TYR A 92 -10.55 -6.58 3.52
N LEU A 93 -10.83 -6.81 4.80
CA LEU A 93 -10.29 -7.95 5.56
C LEU A 93 -11.34 -9.02 5.86
N LEU A 94 -12.57 -8.62 6.17
CA LEU A 94 -13.68 -9.51 6.49
C LEU A 94 -14.89 -9.23 5.59
N TYR A 95 -15.82 -10.18 5.52
CA TYR A 95 -17.08 -10.00 4.77
C TYR A 95 -17.88 -8.75 5.21
N SER A 96 -17.77 -8.36 6.49
CA SER A 96 -18.39 -7.13 7.02
C SER A 96 -17.84 -5.84 6.41
N ASP A 97 -16.71 -5.89 5.71
CA ASP A 97 -16.06 -4.77 5.06
C ASP A 97 -16.43 -4.65 3.57
N LEU A 98 -17.30 -5.54 3.06
CA LEU A 98 -17.71 -5.55 1.64
C LEU A 98 -18.23 -4.19 1.15
N LYS A 99 -18.88 -3.41 2.02
CA LYS A 99 -19.34 -2.05 1.69
C LYS A 99 -18.21 -1.08 1.35
N PHE A 100 -17.04 -1.22 1.97
CA PHE A 100 -15.86 -0.43 1.62
C PHE A 100 -15.35 -0.83 0.23
N LEU A 101 -15.26 -2.14 -0.03
CA LEU A 101 -14.87 -2.67 -1.33
C LEU A 101 -15.81 -2.20 -2.45
N ASP A 102 -17.13 -2.32 -2.26
CA ASP A 102 -18.13 -1.87 -3.25
C ASP A 102 -17.96 -0.38 -3.57
N THR A 103 -17.84 0.45 -2.52
CA THR A 103 -17.63 1.90 -2.69
C THR A 103 -16.33 2.20 -3.42
N ALA A 104 -15.26 1.45 -3.11
CA ALA A 104 -13.97 1.64 -3.74
C ALA A 104 -14.01 1.23 -5.23
N LEU A 105 -14.66 0.12 -5.57
CA LEU A 105 -14.82 -0.32 -6.97
C LEU A 105 -15.62 0.70 -7.78
N ASP A 106 -16.74 1.23 -7.24
CA ASP A 106 -17.51 2.28 -7.89
C ASP A 106 -16.63 3.53 -8.16
N ALA A 107 -15.85 3.95 -7.16
CA ALA A 107 -14.94 5.09 -7.29
C ALA A 107 -13.78 4.82 -8.26
N ALA A 108 -13.28 3.57 -8.32
CA ALA A 108 -12.23 3.16 -9.25
C ALA A 108 -12.69 3.31 -10.69
N TYR A 109 -13.87 2.76 -11.02
CA TYR A 109 -14.40 2.83 -12.37
C TYR A 109 -14.85 4.25 -12.74
N GLU A 110 -15.27 5.10 -11.78
CA GLU A 110 -15.47 6.53 -12.04
C GLU A 110 -14.16 7.24 -12.45
N ILE A 111 -13.03 6.86 -11.87
CA ILE A 111 -11.71 7.41 -12.21
C ILE A 111 -11.24 6.90 -13.58
N LEU A 112 -11.44 5.60 -13.83
CA LEU A 112 -10.91 4.89 -15.00
C LEU A 112 -11.77 5.06 -16.27
N ILE A 113 -13.07 5.33 -16.13
CA ILE A 113 -14.01 5.48 -17.25
C ILE A 113 -14.48 6.93 -17.31
N PRO A 114 -13.97 7.74 -18.27
CA PRO A 114 -14.42 9.11 -18.43
C PRO A 114 -15.91 9.18 -18.71
N LYS A 115 -16.57 10.25 -18.25
CA LYS A 115 -18.01 10.46 -18.49
C LYS A 115 -18.33 10.39 -19.99
N GLY A 116 -19.24 9.48 -20.35
CA GLY A 116 -19.67 9.24 -21.74
C GLY A 116 -18.81 8.24 -22.51
N SER A 117 -17.81 7.63 -21.86
CA SER A 117 -17.04 6.49 -22.37
C SER A 117 -17.62 5.18 -21.85
N ASP A 118 -17.49 4.11 -22.65
CA ASP A 118 -17.68 2.72 -22.25
C ASP A 118 -16.34 1.97 -22.08
N LYS A 119 -15.21 2.68 -22.24
CA LYS A 119 -13.86 2.14 -22.18
C LYS A 119 -13.06 2.70 -21.04
N ILE A 120 -12.23 1.85 -20.47
CA ILE A 120 -11.21 2.20 -19.49
C ILE A 120 -10.10 2.98 -20.18
N VAL A 121 -9.65 4.06 -19.56
CA VAL A 121 -8.48 4.83 -19.99
C VAL A 121 -7.52 5.03 -18.84
N LEU A 122 -6.25 5.27 -19.17
CA LEU A 122 -5.23 5.65 -18.18
C LEU A 122 -5.32 7.17 -17.93
N PRO A 123 -5.84 7.63 -16.77
CA PRO A 123 -5.97 9.06 -16.50
C PRO A 123 -4.60 9.73 -16.26
N CYS A 124 -3.67 8.99 -15.66
CA CYS A 124 -2.27 9.39 -15.49
C CYS A 124 -1.36 8.15 -15.40
N ARG A 125 -0.04 8.38 -15.49
CA ARG A 125 0.99 7.33 -15.49
C ARG A 125 1.73 7.29 -14.16
N THR A 126 1.07 6.80 -13.11
CA THR A 126 1.57 6.86 -11.74
C THR A 126 1.50 5.50 -11.03
N PRO A 127 2.25 5.31 -9.93
CA PRO A 127 2.19 4.09 -9.13
C PRO A 127 0.79 3.79 -8.58
N ASN A 128 0.03 4.81 -8.17
CA ASN A 128 -1.32 4.63 -7.62
C ASN A 128 -2.29 4.12 -8.68
N ILE A 129 -2.22 4.62 -9.92
CA ILE A 129 -3.02 4.08 -11.02
C ILE A 129 -2.64 2.64 -11.35
N CYS A 130 -1.34 2.30 -11.30
CA CYS A 130 -0.90 0.92 -11.47
C CYS A 130 -1.52 0.01 -10.39
N ARG A 131 -1.45 0.41 -9.12
CA ARG A 131 -2.06 -0.33 -8.00
C ARG A 131 -3.58 -0.44 -8.14
N LEU A 132 -4.25 0.62 -8.58
CA LEU A 132 -5.69 0.66 -8.83
C LEU A 132 -6.10 -0.38 -9.88
N LEU A 133 -5.40 -0.40 -11.02
CA LEU A 133 -5.65 -1.37 -12.09
C LEU A 133 -5.40 -2.81 -11.63
N CYS A 134 -4.33 -3.04 -10.85
CA CYS A 134 -4.05 -4.36 -10.27
C CYS A 134 -5.18 -4.82 -9.35
N ASN A 135 -5.64 -3.95 -8.45
CA ASN A 135 -6.74 -4.27 -7.54
C ASN A 135 -8.07 -4.50 -8.27
N CYS A 136 -8.40 -3.67 -9.26
CA CYS A 136 -9.60 -3.86 -10.07
C CYS A 136 -9.57 -5.24 -10.75
N TYR A 137 -8.44 -5.63 -11.35
CA TYR A 137 -8.27 -6.96 -11.92
C TYR A 137 -8.43 -8.07 -10.86
N TYR A 138 -7.80 -7.93 -9.69
CA TYR A 138 -7.89 -8.91 -8.61
C TYR A 138 -9.34 -9.16 -8.17
N PHE A 139 -10.12 -8.09 -7.95
CA PHE A 139 -11.47 -8.20 -7.40
C PHE A 139 -12.54 -8.52 -8.44
N THR A 140 -12.34 -8.16 -9.71
CA THR A 140 -13.39 -8.25 -10.74
C THR A 140 -13.06 -9.22 -11.88
N GLY A 141 -11.78 -9.58 -12.06
CA GLY A 141 -11.31 -10.33 -13.22
C GLY A 141 -11.28 -9.53 -14.52
N ASP A 142 -11.41 -8.20 -14.46
CA ASP A 142 -11.41 -7.31 -15.63
C ASP A 142 -10.03 -7.30 -16.32
N VAL A 143 -9.92 -8.06 -17.41
CA VAL A 143 -8.67 -8.27 -18.16
C VAL A 143 -8.12 -6.97 -18.74
N GLU A 144 -8.96 -5.98 -19.06
CA GLU A 144 -8.49 -4.70 -19.58
C GLU A 144 -7.67 -3.96 -18.52
N CYS A 145 -8.09 -4.00 -17.25
CA CYS A 145 -7.31 -3.48 -16.13
C CYS A 145 -5.92 -4.15 -16.04
N GLY A 146 -5.88 -5.48 -16.14
CA GLY A 146 -4.64 -6.25 -16.10
C GLY A 146 -3.68 -5.89 -17.24
N MET A 147 -4.20 -5.74 -18.45
CA MET A 147 -3.42 -5.35 -19.64
C MET A 147 -2.87 -3.92 -19.55
N LEU A 148 -3.65 -2.97 -19.02
CA LEU A 148 -3.21 -1.60 -18.81
C LEU A 148 -2.14 -1.49 -17.72
N ALA A 149 -2.29 -2.23 -16.61
CA ALA A 149 -1.27 -2.31 -15.56
C ALA A 149 0.05 -2.88 -16.11
N LYS A 150 -0.02 -3.94 -16.91
CA LYS A 150 1.14 -4.50 -17.61
C LYS A 150 1.84 -3.45 -18.46
N ASN A 151 1.11 -2.77 -19.33
CA ASN A 151 1.69 -1.74 -20.21
C ASN A 151 2.39 -0.65 -19.38
N LEU A 152 1.77 -0.21 -18.28
CA LEU A 152 2.31 0.81 -17.40
C LEU A 152 3.62 0.36 -16.70
N VAL A 153 3.69 -0.89 -16.23
CA VAL A 153 4.92 -1.46 -15.64
C VAL A 153 6.02 -1.62 -16.69
N THR A 154 5.69 -2.14 -17.87
CA THR A 154 6.65 -2.30 -18.98
C THR A 154 7.21 -0.96 -19.47
N GLU A 155 6.36 0.07 -19.60
CA GLU A 155 6.79 1.46 -19.90
C GLU A 155 7.73 1.99 -18.81
N THR A 156 7.38 1.73 -17.55
CA THR A 156 8.10 2.25 -16.38
C THR A 156 9.47 1.61 -16.19
N LEU A 157 9.61 0.32 -16.49
CA LEU A 157 10.86 -0.44 -16.38
C LEU A 157 11.69 -0.42 -17.67
N GLY A 158 11.34 0.43 -18.63
CA GLY A 158 12.12 0.67 -19.84
C GLY A 158 13.57 1.08 -19.55
N VAL A 159 14.49 0.63 -20.42
CA VAL A 159 15.96 0.58 -20.23
C VAL A 159 16.62 1.93 -19.87
N SER A 160 15.94 3.06 -20.09
CA SER A 160 16.50 4.41 -19.92
C SER A 160 15.87 5.25 -18.79
N ARG A 161 14.87 4.74 -18.05
CA ARG A 161 14.20 5.55 -17.02
C ARG A 161 15.02 5.60 -15.74
N LYS A 162 15.46 6.80 -15.37
CA LYS A 162 15.96 7.10 -14.02
C LYS A 162 14.80 7.59 -13.18
N PHE A 163 14.58 6.97 -12.03
CA PHE A 163 13.62 7.45 -11.04
C PHE A 163 14.30 8.42 -10.09
N SER A 164 13.57 9.44 -9.62
CA SER A 164 13.98 10.16 -8.43
C SER A 164 13.89 9.24 -7.19
N CYS A 165 14.64 9.58 -6.13
CA CYS A 165 14.58 8.89 -4.84
C CYS A 165 13.14 8.71 -4.33
N MET A 166 12.29 9.74 -4.46
CA MET A 166 10.88 9.64 -4.06
C MET A 166 10.07 8.71 -4.96
N GLU A 167 10.21 8.81 -6.28
CA GLU A 167 9.47 7.96 -7.23
C GLU A 167 9.89 6.48 -7.15
N LEU A 168 11.13 6.19 -6.76
CA LEU A 168 11.65 4.83 -6.62
C LEU A 168 10.83 4.00 -5.63
N GLY A 169 10.56 4.57 -4.45
CA GLY A 169 9.81 3.89 -3.40
C GLY A 169 8.38 3.58 -3.83
N ASP A 170 7.68 4.56 -4.40
CA ASP A 170 6.27 4.39 -4.76
C ASP A 170 6.10 3.40 -5.93
N TRP A 171 6.98 3.46 -6.94
CA TRP A 171 6.96 2.51 -8.05
C TRP A 171 7.35 1.09 -7.62
N TRP A 172 8.27 0.94 -6.66
CA TRP A 172 8.62 -0.36 -6.12
C TRP A 172 7.40 -1.10 -5.59
N TRP A 173 6.57 -0.43 -4.79
CA TRP A 173 5.35 -1.03 -4.24
C TRP A 173 4.32 -1.36 -5.31
N ALA A 174 4.15 -0.49 -6.31
CA ALA A 174 3.26 -0.77 -7.44
C ALA A 174 3.71 -1.98 -8.27
N ILE A 175 5.02 -2.12 -8.52
CA ILE A 175 5.58 -3.28 -9.23
C ILE A 175 5.39 -4.55 -8.41
N ARG A 176 5.59 -4.51 -7.09
CA ARG A 176 5.34 -5.67 -6.21
C ARG A 176 3.88 -6.10 -6.22
N ALA A 177 2.94 -5.15 -6.18
CA ALA A 177 1.51 -5.43 -6.31
C ALA A 177 1.18 -6.08 -7.66
N TYR A 178 1.71 -5.52 -8.76
CA TYR A 178 1.57 -6.10 -10.09
C TYR A 178 2.10 -7.54 -10.15
N GLU A 179 3.30 -7.79 -9.62
CA GLU A 179 3.91 -9.12 -9.63
C GLU A 179 3.11 -10.15 -8.83
N SER A 180 2.51 -9.73 -7.70
CA SER A 180 1.70 -10.60 -6.85
C SER A 180 0.34 -10.96 -7.43
N VAL A 181 -0.22 -10.10 -8.28
CA VAL A 181 -1.61 -10.23 -8.77
C VAL A 181 -1.66 -10.64 -10.25
N ILE A 182 -0.82 -10.03 -11.08
CA ILE A 182 -0.82 -10.14 -12.54
C ILE A 182 0.43 -10.89 -13.04
N GLY A 183 1.51 -10.93 -12.24
CA GLY A 183 2.79 -11.53 -12.63
C GLY A 183 2.76 -13.03 -12.96
N GLU A 184 1.66 -13.72 -12.65
CA GLU A 184 1.41 -15.11 -13.04
C GLU A 184 0.61 -15.27 -14.34
N MET A 185 0.07 -14.19 -14.93
CA MET A 185 -0.43 -14.26 -16.30
C MET A 185 0.73 -14.70 -17.21
N ASP A 186 0.53 -15.75 -18.01
CA ASP A 186 1.52 -16.40 -18.89
C ASP A 186 2.28 -15.40 -19.80
N VAL A 187 3.29 -14.72 -19.26
CA VAL A 187 4.06 -13.70 -19.98
C VAL A 187 5.56 -14.01 -19.84
N PHE A 188 6.03 -14.75 -20.85
CA PHE A 188 7.39 -14.89 -21.39
C PHE A 188 8.58 -14.67 -20.44
N ILE A 189 9.35 -15.74 -20.25
CA ILE A 189 10.57 -15.86 -19.43
C ILE A 189 11.55 -14.69 -19.65
N GLU A 190 11.72 -14.21 -20.88
CA GLU A 190 12.64 -13.10 -21.21
C GLU A 190 12.26 -11.76 -20.57
N GLU A 191 10.96 -11.45 -20.47
CA GLU A 191 10.49 -10.22 -19.82
C GLU A 191 10.63 -10.34 -18.30
N LYS A 192 10.41 -11.54 -17.74
CA LYS A 192 10.60 -11.86 -16.32
C LYS A 192 12.07 -11.69 -15.87
N GLU A 193 13.03 -12.10 -16.69
CA GLU A 193 14.47 -11.91 -16.42
C GLU A 193 14.86 -10.43 -16.47
N ARG A 194 14.33 -9.66 -17.43
CA ARG A 194 14.54 -8.21 -17.51
C ARG A 194 13.97 -7.48 -16.29
N LEU A 195 12.76 -7.87 -15.85
CA LEU A 195 12.12 -7.36 -14.65
C LEU A 195 12.93 -7.69 -13.40
N ALA A 196 13.51 -8.90 -13.30
CA ALA A 196 14.34 -9.31 -12.16
C ALA A 196 15.61 -8.45 -12.00
N GLY A 197 16.29 -8.12 -13.11
CA GLY A 197 17.47 -7.25 -13.10
C GLY A 197 17.16 -5.79 -12.72
N GLY A 198 16.01 -5.26 -13.15
CA GLY A 198 15.48 -3.97 -12.70
C GLY A 198 15.12 -3.99 -11.21
N ARG A 199 14.43 -5.05 -10.77
CA ARG A 199 14.00 -5.27 -9.39
C ARG A 199 15.17 -5.30 -8.41
N MET A 200 16.22 -6.05 -8.70
CA MET A 200 17.37 -6.16 -7.79
C MET A 200 18.03 -4.80 -7.52
N ARG A 201 18.14 -3.95 -8.55
CA ARG A 201 18.68 -2.58 -8.42
C ARG A 201 17.74 -1.66 -7.63
N LEU A 202 16.43 -1.80 -7.84
CA LEU A 202 15.41 -1.02 -7.13
C LEU A 202 15.36 -1.40 -5.65
N GLY A 203 15.40 -2.69 -5.30
CA GLY A 203 15.27 -3.16 -3.93
C GLY A 203 16.34 -2.61 -2.98
N VAL A 204 17.61 -2.63 -3.39
CA VAL A 204 18.73 -2.06 -2.58
C VAL A 204 18.55 -0.55 -2.39
N SER A 205 18.03 0.15 -3.41
CA SER A 205 17.79 1.59 -3.31
C SER A 205 16.61 1.90 -2.38
N VAL A 206 15.58 1.04 -2.35
CA VAL A 206 14.39 1.23 -1.52
C VAL A 206 14.70 1.06 -0.04
N GLU A 207 15.53 0.09 0.34
CA GLU A 207 15.95 -0.10 1.74
C GLU A 207 16.64 1.15 2.28
N GLN A 208 17.56 1.74 1.50
CA GLN A 208 18.22 3.00 1.85
C GLN A 208 17.22 4.17 2.01
N ILE A 209 16.24 4.27 1.12
CA ILE A 209 15.20 5.30 1.19
C ILE A 209 14.32 5.14 2.43
N GLU A 210 13.99 3.90 2.78
CA GLU A 210 13.24 3.60 4.00
C GLU A 210 14.04 3.93 5.25
N ASP A 211 15.34 3.63 5.27
CA ASP A 211 16.23 4.00 6.38
C ASP A 211 16.32 5.53 6.54
N GLU A 212 16.47 6.28 5.45
CA GLU A 212 16.45 7.76 5.46
C GLU A 212 15.13 8.30 6.04
N LYS A 213 13.99 7.69 5.71
CA LYS A 213 12.68 8.08 6.24
C LYS A 213 12.57 7.80 7.74
N ILE A 214 13.14 6.69 8.21
CA ILE A 214 13.18 6.36 9.64
C ILE A 214 14.09 7.35 10.38
N GLU A 215 15.24 7.71 9.81
CA GLU A 215 16.15 8.71 10.39
C GLU A 215 15.51 10.09 10.48
N ASP A 216 14.80 10.54 9.43
CA ASP A 216 14.07 11.83 9.45
C ASP A 216 12.97 11.82 10.52
N PHE A 217 12.23 10.71 10.65
CA PHE A 217 11.27 10.53 11.74
C PHE A 217 11.95 10.63 13.11
N GLN A 218 13.10 10.00 13.32
CA GLN A 218 13.81 10.06 14.61
C GLN A 218 14.28 11.48 14.96
N GLN A 219 14.57 12.32 13.96
CA GLN A 219 14.94 13.72 14.15
C GLN A 219 13.72 14.62 14.38
N ASN A 220 12.59 14.32 13.72
CA ASN A 220 11.39 15.15 13.67
C ASN A 220 10.11 14.42 14.15
N GLY A 221 10.21 13.63 15.22
CA GLY A 221 9.19 12.68 15.67
C GLY A 221 7.86 13.25 16.21
N SER A 222 7.57 14.52 15.96
CA SER A 222 6.28 15.16 16.26
C SER A 222 5.39 15.32 15.01
N ASP A 223 5.95 15.17 13.80
CA ASP A 223 5.18 15.24 12.56
C ASP A 223 4.41 13.91 12.33
N VAL A 224 3.08 14.00 12.34
CA VAL A 224 2.17 12.86 12.16
C VAL A 224 2.39 12.17 10.80
N CYS A 225 2.75 12.90 9.74
CA CYS A 225 3.05 12.32 8.44
C CYS A 225 4.33 11.48 8.48
N LEU A 226 5.36 11.95 9.19
CA LEU A 226 6.60 11.18 9.36
C LEU A 226 6.37 9.95 10.23
N ILE A 227 5.62 10.10 11.33
CA ILE A 227 5.19 8.98 12.19
C ILE A 227 4.46 7.91 11.37
N ALA A 228 3.49 8.31 10.55
CA ALA A 228 2.71 7.36 9.74
C ALA A 228 3.56 6.62 8.70
N LYS A 229 4.52 7.30 8.06
CA LYS A 229 5.45 6.67 7.11
C LYS A 229 6.39 5.70 7.82
N ALA A 230 6.96 6.11 8.95
CA ALA A 230 7.81 5.23 9.75
C ALA A 230 7.03 4.02 10.27
N PHE A 231 5.75 4.20 10.65
CA PHE A 231 4.89 3.13 11.10
C PHE A 231 4.66 2.06 10.01
N ASP A 232 4.29 2.46 8.79
CA ASP A 232 4.17 1.52 7.66
C ASP A 232 5.45 0.69 7.47
N ILE A 233 6.59 1.37 7.36
CA ILE A 233 7.88 0.71 7.12
C ILE A 233 8.24 -0.26 8.25
N LEU A 234 8.19 0.21 9.49
CA LEU A 234 8.60 -0.58 10.65
C LEU A 234 7.65 -1.76 10.89
N ALA A 235 6.34 -1.59 10.69
CA ALA A 235 5.38 -2.68 10.81
C ALA A 235 5.65 -3.80 9.79
N ARG A 236 5.96 -3.45 8.54
CA ARG A 236 6.34 -4.42 7.51
C ARG A 236 7.64 -5.15 7.84
N ARG A 237 8.66 -4.42 8.30
CA ARG A 237 9.94 -5.02 8.71
C ARG A 237 9.78 -5.94 9.92
N GLU A 238 9.03 -5.54 10.93
CA GLU A 238 8.78 -6.39 12.10
C GLU A 238 8.05 -7.68 11.70
N PHE A 239 7.05 -7.59 10.82
CA PHE A 239 6.36 -8.78 10.33
C PHE A 239 7.32 -9.72 9.56
N ALA A 240 8.20 -9.19 8.72
CA ALA A 240 9.23 -10.00 8.04
C ALA A 240 10.17 -10.69 9.05
N VAL A 241 10.63 -9.98 10.09
CA VAL A 241 11.46 -10.54 11.16
C VAL A 241 10.72 -11.63 11.94
N CYS A 242 9.43 -11.43 12.25
CA CYS A 242 8.59 -12.47 12.86
C CYS A 242 8.49 -13.70 11.97
N ASN A 243 8.25 -13.52 10.66
CA ASN A 243 8.21 -14.63 9.71
C ASN A 243 9.52 -15.42 9.70
N GLU A 244 10.68 -14.75 9.63
CA GLU A 244 11.97 -15.43 9.66
C GLU A 244 12.27 -16.15 10.98
N PHE A 245 11.82 -15.58 12.10
CA PHE A 245 12.06 -16.15 13.42
C PHE A 245 11.21 -17.39 13.65
N TYR A 246 9.90 -17.30 13.38
CA TYR A 246 8.96 -18.39 13.68
C TYR A 246 8.91 -19.47 12.60
N SER A 247 9.19 -19.16 11.32
CA SER A 247 9.31 -20.19 10.27
C SER A 247 10.48 -21.14 10.46
N LYS A 248 11.46 -20.79 11.30
CA LYS A 248 12.62 -21.64 11.66
C LYS A 248 12.39 -22.51 12.88
N ILE A 249 11.26 -22.33 13.58
CA ILE A 249 10.92 -23.05 14.82
C ILE A 249 9.95 -24.21 14.55
N GLU A 250 9.29 -24.22 13.39
CA GLU A 250 8.51 -25.35 12.84
C GLU A 250 9.38 -26.30 12.00
#